data_AF-A0A699VAQ9-F1
#
_entry.id   AF-A0A699VAQ9-F1
#
_cell.length_a   1.000
_cell.length_b   1.000
_cell.length_c   1.000
_cell.angle_alpha   90.00
_cell.angle_beta   90.00
_cell.angle_gamma   90.00
#
_symmetry.space_group_name_H-M   'P 1'
#
loop_
_entity.id
_entity.type
_entity.pdbx_description
1 polymer ?
#
loop_
_entity_poly.entity_id
_entity_poly.type
_entity_poly.pdbx_seq_one_letter_code
_entity_poly.pdbx_strand_id
1 'polypeptide(L)'
;TETDIKWMDTDDQAIQTILLGIPKDVYPAVDSCETAKEIWERVSQMMKGLDIRKQEKKEKLFNEWEKFTSTDGELIESYYYKRNKHFSKNITSNLKFLNNL
;
A
#
# COMPACT_ATOMS: atom_id res chain seq x y z
N THR A 1 4.58 27.85 -30.98
CA THR A 1 3.37 28.39 -31.64
C THR A 1 2.27 28.59 -30.62
N GLU A 2 1.19 29.30 -30.93
CA GLU A 2 0.03 29.53 -30.02
C GLU A 2 -0.55 28.21 -29.46
N THR A 3 -0.41 27.11 -30.22
CA THR A 3 -0.73 25.75 -29.80
C THR A 3 0.10 25.27 -28.62
N ASP A 4 1.41 25.50 -28.62
CA ASP A 4 2.33 24.97 -27.59
C ASP A 4 2.08 25.66 -26.24
N ILE A 5 1.76 26.96 -26.28
CA ILE A 5 1.40 27.75 -25.08
C ILE A 5 0.08 27.21 -24.48
N LYS A 6 -0.90 26.88 -25.30
CA LYS A 6 -2.17 26.30 -24.85
C LYS A 6 -1.99 24.90 -24.24
N TRP A 7 -1.10 24.08 -24.81
CA TRP A 7 -0.77 22.76 -24.26
C TRP A 7 -0.07 22.86 -22.91
N MET A 8 0.86 23.81 -22.75
CA MET A 8 1.54 24.07 -21.47
C MET A 8 0.54 24.48 -20.37
N ASP A 9 -0.38 25.40 -20.67
CA ASP A 9 -1.39 25.85 -19.69
C ASP A 9 -2.34 24.70 -19.26
N THR A 10 -2.70 23.80 -20.18
CA THR A 10 -3.50 22.61 -19.83
C THR A 10 -2.72 21.59 -19.02
N ASP A 11 -1.43 21.42 -19.28
CA ASP A 11 -0.59 20.46 -18.54
C ASP A 11 -0.32 20.96 -17.11
N ASP A 12 -0.05 22.26 -16.94
CA ASP A 12 0.10 22.88 -15.62
C ASP A 12 -1.15 22.72 -14.75
N GLN A 13 -2.34 22.92 -15.34
CA GLN A 13 -3.62 22.69 -14.63
C GLN A 13 -3.81 21.21 -14.25
N ALA A 14 -3.41 20.29 -15.12
CA ALA A 14 -3.48 18.86 -14.84
C ALA A 14 -2.48 18.45 -13.74
N ILE A 15 -1.26 18.98 -13.76
CA ILE A 15 -0.24 18.79 -12.71
C ILE A 15 -0.79 19.25 -11.36
N GLN A 16 -1.33 20.47 -11.27
CA GLN A 16 -1.92 20.99 -10.03
C GLN A 16 -3.05 20.11 -9.52
N THR A 17 -3.93 19.65 -10.41
CA THR A 17 -5.06 18.78 -10.06
C THR A 17 -4.56 17.44 -9.48
N ILE A 18 -3.55 16.83 -10.10
CA ILE A 18 -2.97 15.57 -9.62
C ILE A 18 -2.27 15.78 -8.26
N LEU A 19 -1.48 16.84 -8.11
CA LEU A 19 -0.76 17.14 -6.87
C LEU A 19 -1.69 17.43 -5.68
N LEU A 20 -2.87 18.00 -5.92
CA LEU A 20 -3.91 18.18 -4.89
C LEU A 20 -4.58 16.87 -4.48
N GLY A 21 -4.65 15.90 -5.38
CA GLY A 21 -5.27 14.60 -5.14
C GLY A 21 -4.36 13.56 -4.49
N ILE A 22 -3.04 13.77 -4.47
CA ILE A 22 -2.09 12.82 -3.91
C ILE A 22 -1.57 13.24 -2.52
N PRO A 23 -1.28 12.27 -1.63
CA PRO A 23 -0.65 12.53 -0.34
C PRO A 23 0.74 13.19 -0.45
N LYS A 24 1.09 14.05 0.52
CA LYS A 24 2.35 14.83 0.50
C LYS A 24 3.62 13.97 0.57
N ASP A 25 3.54 12.79 1.16
CA ASP A 25 4.63 11.80 1.23
C ASP A 25 4.97 11.20 -0.15
N VAL A 26 4.09 11.37 -1.14
CA VAL A 26 4.32 10.95 -2.54
C VAL A 26 5.07 12.02 -3.34
N TYR A 27 5.09 13.29 -2.89
CA TYR A 27 5.74 14.40 -3.62
C TYR A 27 7.23 14.15 -3.95
N PRO A 28 8.07 13.62 -3.05
CA PRO A 28 9.46 13.33 -3.38
C PRO A 28 9.63 12.27 -4.49
N ALA A 29 8.60 11.48 -4.80
CA ALA A 29 8.67 10.43 -5.80
C ALA A 29 8.32 10.91 -7.22
N VAL A 30 7.78 12.13 -7.33
CA VAL A 30 7.33 12.78 -8.58
C VAL A 30 8.06 14.11 -8.83
N ASP A 31 9.09 14.42 -8.04
CA ASP A 31 9.83 15.70 -8.08
C ASP A 31 10.59 15.92 -9.39
N SER A 32 10.94 14.83 -10.08
CA SER A 32 11.64 14.82 -11.37
C SER A 32 10.70 14.71 -12.57
N CYS A 33 9.39 14.61 -12.37
CA CYS A 33 8.42 14.52 -13.46
C CYS A 33 8.07 15.93 -13.95
N GLU A 34 8.09 16.12 -15.27
CA GLU A 34 7.86 17.42 -15.89
C GLU A 34 6.42 17.55 -16.42
N THR A 35 5.78 16.42 -16.75
CA THR A 35 4.45 16.41 -17.34
C THR A 35 3.40 15.77 -16.44
N ALA A 36 2.14 16.18 -16.60
CA ALA A 36 1.01 15.56 -15.88
C ALA A 36 0.95 14.03 -16.12
N LYS A 37 1.30 13.60 -17.34
CA LYS A 37 1.33 12.19 -17.73
C LYS A 37 2.37 11.41 -16.93
N GLU A 38 3.59 11.92 -16.81
CA GLU A 38 4.67 11.26 -16.07
C GLU A 38 4.32 11.13 -14.59
N ILE A 39 3.78 12.19 -13.98
CA ILE A 39 3.30 12.17 -12.59
C ILE A 39 2.23 11.09 -12.42
N TRP A 40 1.23 11.07 -13.31
CA TRP A 40 0.14 10.09 -13.26
C TRP A 40 0.64 8.64 -13.38
N GLU A 41 1.55 8.38 -14.31
CA GLU A 41 2.12 7.05 -14.51
C GLU A 41 2.94 6.61 -13.29
N ARG A 42 3.76 7.52 -12.74
CA ARG A 42 4.57 7.28 -11.55
C ARG A 42 3.73 6.95 -10.32
N VAL A 43 2.71 7.76 -10.05
CA VAL A 43 1.77 7.56 -8.93
C VAL A 43 1.00 6.25 -9.12
N SER A 44 0.51 5.98 -10.33
CA SER A 44 -0.20 4.73 -10.64
C SER A 44 0.66 3.48 -10.40
N GLN A 45 1.95 3.53 -10.78
CA GLN A 45 2.88 2.44 -10.51
C GLN A 45 3.13 2.25 -9.01
N MET A 46 3.28 3.35 -8.26
CA MET A 46 3.45 3.29 -6.80
C MET A 46 2.24 2.68 -6.10
N MET A 47 1.03 3.10 -6.47
CA MET A 47 -0.21 2.56 -5.91
C MET A 47 -0.34 1.05 -6.19
N LYS A 48 -0.07 0.62 -7.43
CA LYS A 48 -0.02 -0.81 -7.78
C LYS A 48 0.99 -1.57 -6.92
N GLY A 49 2.20 -1.03 -6.74
CA GLY A 49 3.23 -1.64 -5.90
C GLY A 49 2.86 -1.70 -4.41
N LEU A 50 2.11 -0.71 -3.91
CA LEU A 50 1.57 -0.71 -2.55
C LEU A 50 0.50 -1.79 -2.37
N ASP A 51 -0.42 -1.93 -3.32
CA ASP A 51 -1.46 -2.95 -3.28
C ASP A 51 -0.90 -4.37 -3.36
N ILE A 52 0.11 -4.60 -4.21
CA ILE A 52 0.84 -5.87 -4.27
C ILE A 52 1.45 -6.18 -2.90
N ARG A 53 2.19 -5.25 -2.30
CA ARG A 53 2.81 -5.46 -0.97
C ARG A 53 1.78 -5.71 0.13
N LYS A 54 0.61 -5.04 0.09
CA LYS A 54 -0.49 -5.31 1.02
C LYS A 54 -1.02 -6.73 0.85
N GLN A 55 -1.23 -7.16 -0.39
CA GLN A 55 -1.73 -8.49 -0.71
C GLN A 55 -0.73 -9.59 -0.33
N GLU A 56 0.56 -9.43 -0.65
CA GLU A 56 1.63 -10.38 -0.26
C GLU A 56 1.69 -10.57 1.27
N LYS A 57 1.57 -9.47 2.03
CA LYS A 57 1.53 -9.55 3.50
C LYS A 57 0.29 -10.31 3.99
N LYS A 58 -0.88 -10.06 3.39
CA LYS A 58 -2.11 -10.78 3.72
C LYS A 58 -2.00 -12.27 3.41
N GLU A 59 -1.45 -12.61 2.25
CA GLU A 59 -1.23 -14.00 1.83
C GLU A 59 -0.23 -14.72 2.76
N LYS A 60 0.88 -14.07 3.13
CA LYS A 60 1.83 -14.63 4.09
C LYS A 60 1.17 -14.97 5.42
N LEU A 61 0.33 -14.09 5.96
CA LEU A 61 -0.41 -14.34 7.21
C LEU A 61 -1.40 -15.49 7.07
N PHE A 62 -2.08 -15.57 5.92
CA PHE A 62 -3.00 -16.67 5.65
C PHE A 62 -2.27 -18.01 5.59
N ASN A 63 -1.12 -18.07 4.92
CA ASN A 63 -0.28 -19.26 4.84
C ASN A 63 0.30 -19.66 6.21
N GLU A 64 0.67 -18.69 7.06
CA GLU A 64 1.08 -18.95 8.44
C GLU A 64 -0.08 -19.51 9.28
N TRP A 65 -1.29 -18.98 9.09
CA TRP A 65 -2.49 -19.46 9.78
C TRP A 65 -2.88 -20.88 9.37
N GLU A 66 -2.84 -21.18 8.08
CA GLU A 66 -3.17 -22.50 7.54
C GLU A 66 -2.20 -23.58 8.05
N LYS A 67 -0.92 -23.24 8.20
CA LYS A 67 0.10 -24.14 8.76
C LYS A 67 -0.01 -24.34 10.27
N PHE A 68 -0.93 -23.67 10.96
CA PHE A 68 -1.05 -23.74 12.41
C PHE A 68 -1.78 -25.01 12.86
N THR A 69 -1.01 -25.99 13.34
CA THR A 69 -1.53 -27.29 13.78
C THR A 69 -1.56 -27.44 15.30
N SER A 70 -2.40 -28.35 15.78
CA SER A 70 -2.40 -28.79 17.18
C SER A 70 -1.24 -29.73 17.44
N THR A 71 -0.75 -29.76 18.68
CA THR A 71 0.18 -30.80 19.13
C THR A 71 -0.59 -32.00 19.66
N ASP A 72 0.02 -33.20 19.62
CA ASP A 72 -0.63 -34.41 20.12
C ASP A 72 -0.96 -34.28 21.61
N GLY A 73 -2.16 -34.73 22.00
CA GLY A 73 -2.70 -34.54 23.36
C GLY A 73 -3.06 -33.11 23.76
N GLU A 74 -3.01 -32.13 22.86
CA GLU A 74 -3.40 -30.74 23.17
C GLU A 74 -4.91 -30.61 23.37
N LEU A 75 -5.31 -30.00 24.49
CA LEU A 75 -6.70 -29.62 24.73
C LEU A 75 -7.14 -28.58 23.69
N ILE A 76 -8.36 -28.73 23.18
CA ILE A 76 -8.97 -27.82 22.20
C ILE A 76 -8.88 -26.35 22.67
N GLU A 77 -9.15 -26.10 23.95
CA GLU A 77 -9.08 -24.77 24.54
C GLU A 77 -7.66 -24.18 24.50
N SER A 78 -6.65 -24.99 24.81
CA SER A 78 -5.24 -24.61 24.72
C SER A 78 -4.84 -24.25 23.28
N TYR A 79 -5.28 -25.05 22.30
CA TYR A 79 -5.04 -24.79 20.88
C TYR A 79 -5.60 -23.43 20.46
N TYR A 80 -6.87 -23.16 20.79
CA TYR A 80 -7.52 -21.88 20.44
C TYR A 80 -6.85 -20.70 21.13
N TYR A 81 -6.51 -20.81 22.40
CA TYR A 81 -5.80 -19.76 23.13
C TYR A 81 -4.44 -19.45 22.49
N LYS A 82 -3.64 -20.48 22.19
CA LYS A 82 -2.32 -20.36 21.56
C LYS A 82 -2.42 -19.69 20.18
N ARG A 83 -3.34 -20.17 19.34
CA ARG A 83 -3.57 -19.65 17.98
C ARG A 83 -4.03 -18.19 18.02
N ASN A 84 -5.01 -17.87 18.86
CA ASN A 84 -5.56 -16.51 18.97
C ASN A 84 -4.51 -15.52 19.51
N LYS A 85 -3.68 -15.94 20.48
CA LYS A 85 -2.58 -15.13 21.00
C LYS A 85 -1.52 -14.84 19.93
N HIS A 86 -1.16 -15.83 19.13
CA HIS A 86 -0.20 -15.66 18.03
C HIS A 86 -0.74 -14.69 16.96
N PHE A 87 -2.01 -14.88 16.56
CA PHE A 87 -2.64 -14.06 15.52
C PHE A 87 -2.86 -12.60 15.94
N SER A 88 -3.29 -12.37 17.19
CA SER A 88 -3.52 -11.01 17.72
C SER A 88 -2.25 -10.14 17.73
N LYS A 89 -1.10 -10.75 18.05
CA LYS A 89 0.21 -10.06 17.99
C LYS A 89 0.59 -9.67 16.56
N ASN A 90 0.34 -10.56 15.59
CA ASN A 90 0.63 -10.32 14.19
C ASN A 90 -0.29 -9.24 13.57
N ILE A 91 -1.58 -9.22 13.93
CA ILE A 91 -2.50 -8.14 13.52
C ILE A 91 -2.02 -6.78 14.06
N THR A 92 -1.64 -6.73 15.34
CA THR A 92 -1.22 -5.47 15.99
C THR A 92 0.02 -4.85 15.33
N SER A 93 1.02 -5.67 14.98
CA SER A 93 2.22 -5.18 14.28
C SER A 93 1.93 -4.72 12.84
N ASN A 94 1.01 -5.38 12.14
CA ASN A 94 0.67 -5.04 10.76
C ASN A 94 -0.27 -3.84 10.63
N LEU A 95 -1.23 -3.67 11.56
CA LEU A 95 -2.06 -2.45 11.61
C LEU A 95 -1.21 -1.20 11.83
N LYS A 96 -0.17 -1.26 12.68
CA LYS A 96 0.81 -0.17 12.82
C LYS A 96 1.53 0.14 11.51
N PHE A 97 1.88 -0.88 10.72
CA PHE A 97 2.52 -0.68 9.42
C PHE A 97 1.59 -0.03 8.39
N LEU A 98 0.30 -0.41 8.38
CA LEU A 98 -0.69 0.15 7.47
C LEU A 98 -1.11 1.57 7.84
N ASN A 99 -1.09 1.90 9.14
CA ASN A 99 -1.49 3.21 9.65
C ASN A 99 -0.33 4.23 9.73
N ASN A 100 0.92 3.81 9.53
CA ASN A 100 2.10 4.68 9.50
C ASN A 100 2.51 5.07 8.05
N LEU A 101 1.55 5.01 7.11
CA LEU A 101 1.65 5.53 5.74
C LEU A 101 0.69 6.71 5.63
#